data_AF-A0A2V6F3L8-F1
#
_entry.id   AF-A0A2V6F3L8-F1
#
_cell.length_a   1.000
_cell.length_b   1.000
_cell.length_c   1.000
_cell.angle_alpha   90.00
_cell.angle_beta   90.00
_cell.angle_gamma   90.00
#
_symmetry.space_group_name_H-M   'P 1'
#
loop_
_entity.id
_entity.type
_entity.pdbx_description
1 polymer ?
#
loop_
_entity_poly.entity_id
_entity_poly.type
_entity_poly.pdbx_seq_one_letter_code
_entity_poly.pdbx_strand_id
1 'polypeptide(L)'
;MVVSFAAVTLCSANRSDARIGETTLQCVARYGPPKDTPSSKMMDKNSPLLEGAIHHIYEYQGWKIRAAFLQLDGPAVRVEYSKMPVAGGSPLVRDYELQAIMTANTPAGMTWTQIAYDNPDSPNKGIAKAAEVFVSVGQKMWRRTDGAVLRSRGDIVIRLELLAAREYEQELKLTKEQKARASVPQF
;
A
#
# COMPACT_ATOMS: atom_id res chain seq x y z
N MET A 1 -23.87 31.93 -42.74
CA MET A 1 -24.34 32.23 -41.37
C MET A 1 -25.17 31.03 -40.90
N VAL A 2 -24.90 30.28 -39.85
CA VAL A 2 -23.88 30.25 -38.78
C VAL A 2 -23.73 28.75 -38.44
N VAL A 3 -22.50 28.23 -38.40
CA VAL A 3 -22.23 26.85 -37.94
C VAL A 3 -22.16 26.89 -36.42
N SER A 4 -23.14 26.30 -35.74
CA SER A 4 -23.11 26.14 -34.29
C SER A 4 -22.20 24.97 -33.92
N PHE A 5 -21.05 25.28 -33.33
CA PHE A 5 -20.23 24.30 -32.63
C PHE A 5 -20.83 24.06 -31.25
N ALA A 6 -21.44 22.89 -31.04
CA ALA A 6 -21.74 22.43 -29.70
C ALA A 6 -20.41 22.09 -29.01
N ALA A 7 -19.93 22.99 -28.16
CA ALA A 7 -18.82 22.71 -27.28
C ALA A 7 -19.27 21.63 -26.29
N VAL A 8 -18.83 20.39 -26.52
CA VAL A 8 -18.91 19.32 -25.53
C VAL A 8 -17.92 19.69 -24.44
N THR A 9 -18.41 20.37 -23.41
CA THR A 9 -17.68 20.52 -22.15
C THR A 9 -17.54 19.12 -21.57
N LEU A 10 -16.38 18.49 -21.76
CA LEU A 10 -15.95 17.41 -20.88
C LEU A 10 -15.85 18.01 -19.49
N CYS A 11 -16.93 17.88 -18.71
CA CYS A 11 -16.83 17.97 -17.28
C CYS A 11 -15.89 16.84 -16.86
N SER A 12 -14.60 17.16 -16.68
CA SER A 12 -13.70 16.37 -15.86
C SER A 12 -14.39 16.23 -14.52
N ALA A 13 -15.07 15.10 -14.32
CA ALA A 13 -15.49 14.69 -13.01
C ALA A 13 -14.22 14.71 -12.17
N ASN A 14 -14.12 15.66 -11.26
CA ASN A 14 -13.21 15.59 -10.14
C ASN A 14 -13.56 14.29 -9.41
N ARG A 15 -12.93 13.18 -9.80
CA ARG A 15 -12.92 11.93 -9.04
C ARG A 15 -12.09 12.20 -7.79
N SER A 16 -12.65 12.96 -6.86
CA SER A 16 -12.18 13.02 -5.49
C SER A 16 -12.54 11.70 -4.84
N ASP A 17 -11.62 10.74 -4.94
CA ASP A 17 -11.14 9.88 -3.85
C ASP A 17 -10.62 8.56 -4.40
N ALA A 18 -9.30 8.42 -4.42
CA ALA A 18 -8.70 7.10 -4.49
C ALA A 18 -7.47 7.04 -3.60
N ARG A 19 -7.65 7.07 -2.26
CA ARG A 19 -6.61 6.53 -1.39
C ARG A 19 -6.28 5.09 -1.85
N ILE A 20 -4.97 4.80 -1.84
CA ILE A 20 -4.23 3.80 -2.64
C ILE A 20 -4.55 3.81 -4.14
N GLY A 21 -3.51 4.02 -4.97
CA GLY A 21 -3.63 4.25 -6.41
C GLY A 21 -3.47 5.72 -6.83
N GLU A 22 -3.34 6.66 -5.89
CA GLU A 22 -3.05 8.07 -6.21
C GLU A 22 -1.66 8.24 -6.82
N THR A 23 -1.50 9.23 -7.70
CA THR A 23 -0.18 9.67 -8.17
C THR A 23 0.54 10.50 -7.11
N THR A 24 1.85 10.71 -7.27
CA THR A 24 2.64 11.58 -6.41
C THR A 24 2.02 12.97 -6.26
N LEU A 25 1.54 13.58 -7.35
CA LEU A 25 0.90 14.90 -7.32
C LEU A 25 -0.41 14.92 -6.53
N GLN A 26 -1.21 13.87 -6.63
CA GLN A 26 -2.46 13.74 -5.86
C GLN A 26 -2.16 13.56 -4.37
N CYS A 27 -1.15 12.76 -4.01
CA CYS A 27 -0.67 12.64 -2.64
C CYS A 27 -0.16 13.99 -2.11
N VAL A 28 0.55 14.77 -2.93
CA VAL A 28 1.03 16.12 -2.55
C VAL A 28 -0.13 17.07 -2.33
N ALA A 29 -1.13 17.08 -3.20
CA ALA A 29 -2.32 17.90 -3.01
C ALA A 29 -3.07 17.57 -1.72
N ARG A 30 -3.01 16.30 -1.27
CA ARG A 30 -3.73 15.81 -0.10
C ARG A 30 -2.97 15.96 1.21
N TYR A 31 -1.71 15.55 1.24
CA TYR A 31 -0.88 15.45 2.44
C TYR A 31 0.21 16.53 2.51
N GLY A 32 0.40 17.31 1.45
CA GLY A 32 1.53 18.22 1.31
C GLY A 32 2.77 17.53 0.71
N PRO A 33 3.88 18.28 0.56
CA PRO A 33 5.11 17.73 -0.01
C PRO A 33 5.69 16.59 0.85
N PRO A 34 6.36 15.59 0.24
CA PRO A 34 6.99 14.50 0.98
C PRO A 34 7.97 15.01 2.04
N LYS A 35 8.03 14.31 3.17
CA LYS A 35 8.93 14.55 4.31
C LYS A 35 10.12 13.59 4.30
N ASP A 36 10.63 13.28 3.11
CA ASP A 36 11.74 12.34 2.95
C ASP A 36 13.02 12.93 3.56
N THR A 37 13.63 12.18 4.47
CA THR A 37 14.89 12.52 5.13
C THR A 37 15.98 11.52 4.74
N PRO A 38 17.28 11.83 4.96
CA PRO A 38 18.33 10.82 4.80
C PRO A 38 18.04 9.54 5.59
N SER A 39 17.48 9.67 6.79
CA SER A 39 17.08 8.54 7.63
C SER A 39 15.93 7.73 7.03
N SER A 40 14.91 8.37 6.43
CA SER A 40 13.83 7.63 5.76
C SER A 40 14.35 6.89 4.52
N LYS A 41 15.20 7.51 3.71
CA LYS A 41 15.83 6.85 2.55
C LYS A 41 16.68 5.65 2.96
N MET A 42 17.38 5.73 4.09
CA MET A 42 18.12 4.59 4.63
C MET A 42 17.19 3.47 5.12
N MET A 43 16.06 3.82 5.76
CA MET A 43 15.02 2.85 6.10
C MET A 43 14.42 2.20 4.85
N ASP A 44 14.17 2.97 3.79
CA ASP A 44 13.66 2.48 2.51
C ASP A 44 14.64 1.51 1.85
N LYS A 45 15.94 1.73 1.99
CA LYS A 45 16.98 0.81 1.52
C LYS A 45 17.02 -0.51 2.30
N ASN A 46 16.88 -0.45 3.62
CA ASN A 46 17.06 -1.61 4.49
C ASN A 46 15.77 -2.41 4.73
N SER A 47 14.62 -1.74 4.67
CA SER A 47 13.28 -2.31 4.90
C SER A 47 12.26 -1.60 4.00
N PRO A 48 12.35 -1.77 2.66
CA PRO A 48 11.45 -1.14 1.72
C PRO A 48 10.00 -1.59 1.95
N LEU A 49 9.03 -0.72 1.67
CA LEU A 49 7.64 -1.18 1.52
C LEU A 49 7.50 -2.13 0.33
N LEU A 50 8.25 -1.85 -0.73
CA LEU A 50 8.29 -2.60 -1.98
C LEU A 50 9.68 -2.39 -2.59
N GLU A 51 10.40 -3.47 -2.86
CA GLU A 51 11.81 -3.39 -3.27
C GLU A 51 11.97 -2.74 -4.66
N GLY A 52 12.91 -1.80 -4.81
CA GLY A 52 13.12 -1.10 -6.08
C GLY A 52 12.03 -0.08 -6.44
N ALA A 53 11.00 0.10 -5.61
CA ALA A 53 10.05 1.19 -5.74
C ALA A 53 10.63 2.52 -5.25
N ILE A 54 10.03 3.62 -5.71
CA ILE A 54 10.23 4.95 -5.15
C ILE A 54 9.35 5.06 -3.92
N HIS A 55 9.92 5.51 -2.80
CA HIS A 55 9.20 5.69 -1.55
C HIS A 55 9.09 7.16 -1.18
N HIS A 56 7.89 7.56 -0.76
CA HIS A 56 7.65 8.86 -0.16
C HIS A 56 7.00 8.70 1.21
N ILE A 57 7.42 9.51 2.16
CA ILE A 57 6.78 9.67 3.47
C ILE A 57 5.99 10.97 3.49
N TYR A 58 4.76 10.90 3.98
CA TYR A 58 3.89 12.03 4.24
C TYR A 58 3.47 12.02 5.72
N GLU A 59 3.14 13.20 6.22
CA GLU A 59 2.60 13.38 7.57
C GLU A 59 1.27 14.12 7.48
N TYR A 60 0.24 13.56 8.11
CA TYR A 60 -1.10 14.15 8.04
C TYR A 60 -1.87 13.87 9.33
N GLN A 61 -2.25 14.92 10.06
CA GLN A 61 -3.09 14.83 11.26
C GLN A 61 -2.59 13.79 12.29
N GLY A 62 -1.29 13.75 12.56
CA GLY A 62 -0.69 12.79 13.50
C GLY A 62 -0.47 11.38 12.94
N TRP A 63 -0.68 11.17 11.64
CA TRP A 63 -0.36 9.94 10.93
C TRP A 63 0.90 10.11 10.10
N LYS A 64 1.72 9.06 10.08
CA LYS A 64 2.78 8.84 9.12
C LYS A 64 2.24 7.90 8.02
N ILE A 65 2.31 8.37 6.78
CA ILE A 65 1.88 7.64 5.58
C ILE A 65 3.10 7.38 4.73
N ARG A 66 3.43 6.13 4.47
CA ARG A 66 4.52 5.75 3.57
C ARG A 66 3.92 5.15 2.31
N ALA A 67 4.22 5.73 1.15
CA ALA A 67 3.69 5.30 -0.14
C ALA A 67 4.83 4.79 -1.03
N ALA A 68 4.56 3.74 -1.79
CA ALA A 68 5.50 3.13 -2.73
C ALA A 68 4.94 3.22 -4.16
N PHE A 69 5.78 3.70 -5.07
CA PHE A 69 5.46 3.92 -6.48
C PHE A 69 6.45 3.12 -7.34
N LEU A 70 5.94 2.35 -8.30
CA LEU A 70 6.81 1.64 -9.25
C LEU A 70 7.40 2.56 -10.33
N GLN A 71 6.80 3.73 -10.53
CA GLN A 71 7.18 4.73 -11.54
C GLN A 71 7.05 6.14 -10.93
N LEU A 72 7.85 7.10 -11.38
CA LEU A 72 7.93 8.45 -10.81
C LEU A 72 6.57 9.18 -10.74
N ASP A 73 5.79 9.08 -11.81
CA ASP A 73 4.43 9.66 -11.92
C ASP A 73 3.33 8.58 -11.91
N GLY A 74 3.70 7.35 -11.53
CA GLY A 74 2.78 6.23 -11.45
C GLY A 74 1.87 6.30 -10.23
N PRO A 75 0.88 5.39 -10.16
CA PRO A 75 0.05 5.25 -8.97
C PRO A 75 0.83 4.63 -7.81
N ALA A 76 0.49 5.04 -6.59
CA ALA A 76 0.96 4.38 -5.36
C ALA A 76 0.40 2.95 -5.31
N VAL A 77 1.26 1.95 -5.44
CA VAL A 77 0.85 0.53 -5.46
C VAL A 77 0.81 -0.11 -4.08
N ARG A 78 1.46 0.52 -3.09
CA ARG A 78 1.43 0.09 -1.69
C ARG A 78 1.53 1.30 -0.77
N VAL A 79 0.66 1.35 0.23
CA VAL A 79 0.59 2.45 1.21
C VAL A 79 0.54 1.87 2.61
N GLU A 80 1.28 2.45 3.52
CA GLU A 80 1.31 2.07 4.93
C GLU A 80 0.94 3.28 5.80
N TYR A 81 -0.03 3.07 6.70
CA TYR A 81 -0.48 4.05 7.68
C TYR A 81 -0.03 3.61 9.07
N SER A 82 0.57 4.53 9.81
CA SER A 82 0.98 4.33 11.21
C SER A 82 0.81 5.63 11.97
N LYS A 83 0.52 5.56 13.27
CA LYS A 83 0.49 6.76 14.11
C LYS A 83 1.90 7.31 14.30
N MET A 84 2.03 8.62 14.27
CA MET A 84 3.26 9.26 14.71
C MET A 84 3.46 9.01 16.22
N PRO A 85 4.70 8.75 16.67
CA PRO A 85 4.96 8.60 18.09
C PRO A 85 4.71 9.93 18.81
N VAL A 86 3.78 9.92 19.77
CA VAL A 86 3.48 11.06 20.66
C VAL A 86 3.72 10.60 22.09
N ALA A 87 4.38 11.43 22.90
CA ALA A 87 4.64 11.10 24.30
C ALA A 87 3.33 10.83 25.05
N GLY A 88 3.23 9.66 25.70
CA GLY A 88 2.00 9.21 26.39
C GLY A 88 0.85 8.79 25.45
N GLY A 89 1.03 8.86 24.14
CA GLY A 89 0.05 8.45 23.14
C GLY A 89 0.12 6.94 22.86
N SER A 90 -1.04 6.32 22.63
CA SER A 90 -1.09 4.93 22.18
C SER A 90 -0.74 4.83 20.69
N PRO A 91 0.19 3.95 20.29
CA PRO A 91 0.49 3.69 18.89
C PRO A 91 -0.59 2.83 18.20
N LEU A 92 -1.58 2.34 18.98
CA LEU A 92 -2.62 1.46 18.48
C LEU A 92 -3.63 2.23 17.63
N VAL A 93 -3.89 1.69 16.45
CA VAL A 93 -4.97 2.02 15.54
C VAL A 93 -6.26 1.44 16.11
N ARG A 94 -7.21 2.32 16.45
CA ARG A 94 -8.53 1.94 16.94
C ARG A 94 -9.40 1.51 15.76
N ASP A 95 -10.43 0.71 16.04
CA ASP A 95 -11.33 0.21 14.99
C ASP A 95 -11.99 1.35 14.18
N TYR A 96 -12.35 2.47 14.81
CA TYR A 96 -12.92 3.61 14.08
C TYR A 96 -11.90 4.30 13.15
N GLU A 97 -10.61 4.27 13.49
CA GLU A 97 -9.54 4.81 12.64
C GLU A 97 -9.26 3.87 11.47
N LEU A 98 -9.26 2.56 11.73
CA LEU A 98 -9.21 1.54 10.68
C LEU A 98 -10.39 1.71 9.71
N GLN A 99 -11.61 1.89 10.21
CA GLN A 99 -12.79 2.13 9.36
C GLN A 99 -12.68 3.44 8.56
N ALA A 100 -12.11 4.50 9.14
CA ALA A 100 -11.85 5.75 8.43
C ALA A 100 -10.78 5.58 7.32
N ILE A 101 -9.75 4.77 7.57
CA ILE A 101 -8.75 4.40 6.55
C ILE A 101 -9.43 3.59 5.44
N MET A 102 -10.18 2.53 5.79
CA MET A 102 -10.90 1.68 4.84
C MET A 102 -11.85 2.49 3.97
N THR A 103 -12.75 3.26 4.59
CA THR A 103 -13.79 4.05 3.89
C THR A 103 -13.21 4.92 2.81
N ALA A 104 -12.16 5.67 3.11
CA ALA A 104 -11.61 6.58 2.12
C ALA A 104 -10.61 5.93 1.16
N ASN A 105 -10.19 4.69 1.43
CA ASN A 105 -9.57 3.79 0.45
C ASN A 105 -10.63 2.92 -0.24
N THR A 106 -11.90 3.33 -0.28
CA THR A 106 -12.96 2.60 -0.98
C THR A 106 -13.48 3.46 -2.13
N PRO A 107 -13.06 3.18 -3.38
CA PRO A 107 -13.66 3.81 -4.55
C PRO A 107 -15.16 3.52 -4.62
N ALA A 108 -15.91 4.41 -5.28
CA ALA A 108 -17.35 4.26 -5.46
C ALA A 108 -17.70 2.89 -6.08
N GLY A 109 -18.68 2.20 -5.49
CA GLY A 109 -19.13 0.87 -5.93
C GLY A 109 -18.24 -0.29 -5.51
N MET A 110 -17.16 -0.05 -4.76
CA MET A 110 -16.32 -1.11 -4.20
C MET A 110 -16.69 -1.44 -2.76
N THR A 111 -16.40 -2.67 -2.34
CA THR A 111 -16.60 -3.12 -0.95
C THR A 111 -15.40 -3.91 -0.47
N TRP A 112 -15.22 -3.96 0.85
CA TRP A 112 -14.21 -4.77 1.51
C TRP A 112 -14.84 -6.03 2.10
N THR A 113 -14.25 -7.18 1.83
CA THR A 113 -14.62 -8.45 2.44
C THR A 113 -13.48 -8.90 3.34
N GLN A 114 -13.78 -9.21 4.60
CA GLN A 114 -12.77 -9.78 5.49
C GLN A 114 -12.37 -11.17 5.01
N ILE A 115 -11.07 -11.45 4.99
CA ILE A 115 -10.51 -12.73 4.55
C ILE A 115 -9.64 -13.32 5.67
N ALA A 116 -9.40 -14.63 5.58
CA ALA A 116 -8.41 -15.28 6.45
C ALA A 116 -7.05 -14.59 6.29
N TYR A 117 -6.33 -14.48 7.40
CA TYR A 117 -4.98 -13.93 7.38
C TYR A 117 -4.08 -14.80 6.49
N ASP A 118 -3.30 -14.16 5.62
CA ASP A 118 -2.29 -14.81 4.81
C ASP A 118 -1.03 -13.93 4.74
N ASN A 119 0.09 -14.50 5.17
CA ASN A 119 1.41 -13.90 5.02
C ASN A 119 2.15 -14.44 3.79
N PRO A 120 2.07 -13.81 2.60
CA PRO A 120 2.77 -14.29 1.40
C PRO A 120 4.30 -14.28 1.56
N ASP A 121 4.82 -13.49 2.50
CA ASP A 121 6.26 -13.41 2.81
C ASP A 121 6.72 -14.54 3.75
N SER A 122 5.78 -15.39 4.20
CA SER A 122 6.12 -16.49 5.10
C SER A 122 6.93 -17.57 4.36
N PRO A 123 8.05 -18.05 4.95
CA PRO A 123 8.74 -19.23 4.45
C PRO A 123 7.95 -20.53 4.72
N ASN A 124 6.90 -20.49 5.55
CA ASN A 124 6.15 -21.67 5.95
C ASN A 124 5.31 -22.24 4.78
N LYS A 125 5.25 -23.57 4.69
CA LYS A 125 4.43 -24.30 3.70
C LYS A 125 3.53 -25.33 4.40
N GLY A 126 2.48 -25.77 3.71
CA GLY A 126 1.62 -26.85 4.17
C GLY A 126 0.92 -26.55 5.51
N ILE A 127 0.97 -27.51 6.45
CA ILE A 127 0.28 -27.40 7.75
C ILE A 127 0.82 -26.23 8.59
N ALA A 128 2.13 -25.96 8.51
CA ALA A 128 2.74 -24.81 9.20
C ALA A 128 2.21 -23.46 8.67
N LYS A 129 1.88 -23.41 7.38
CA LYS A 129 1.25 -22.23 6.76
C LYS A 129 -0.20 -22.06 7.21
N ALA A 130 -0.95 -23.15 7.30
CA ALA A 130 -2.32 -23.15 7.83
C ALA A 130 -2.36 -22.74 9.32
N ALA A 131 -1.33 -23.09 10.09
CA ALA A 131 -1.19 -22.72 11.50
C ALA A 131 -0.98 -21.22 11.72
N GLU A 132 -0.50 -20.46 10.73
CA GLU A 132 -0.27 -19.01 10.85
C GLU A 132 -1.53 -18.23 11.19
N VAL A 133 -2.67 -18.67 10.68
CA VAL A 133 -3.99 -18.07 10.96
C VAL A 133 -4.33 -18.16 12.45
N PHE A 134 -3.86 -19.21 13.13
CA PHE A 134 -4.15 -19.46 14.55
C PHE A 134 -3.20 -18.69 15.48
N VAL A 135 -1.98 -18.37 15.02
CA VAL A 135 -0.99 -17.60 15.80
C VAL A 135 -0.98 -16.10 15.46
N SER A 136 -1.70 -15.67 14.42
CA SER A 136 -1.77 -14.26 13.98
C SER A 136 -2.69 -13.40 14.85
N VAL A 137 -2.60 -13.52 16.18
CA VAL A 137 -3.40 -12.75 17.15
C VAL A 137 -3.23 -11.26 16.87
N GLY A 138 -4.34 -10.55 16.67
CA GLY A 138 -4.33 -9.11 16.36
C GLY A 138 -3.96 -8.76 14.91
N GLN A 139 -3.90 -9.72 13.99
CA GLN A 139 -3.78 -9.46 12.56
C GLN A 139 -5.11 -9.70 11.85
N LYS A 140 -5.53 -8.73 11.04
CA LYS A 140 -6.79 -8.77 10.31
C LYS A 140 -6.52 -8.43 8.84
N MET A 141 -7.23 -9.08 7.92
CA MET A 141 -7.07 -8.86 6.49
C MET A 141 -8.41 -8.69 5.78
N TRP A 142 -8.43 -7.81 4.80
CA TRP A 142 -9.57 -7.57 3.93
C TRP A 142 -9.14 -7.52 2.48
N ARG A 143 -10.03 -7.96 1.60
CA ARG A 143 -9.88 -7.85 0.15
C ARG A 143 -10.99 -6.97 -0.41
N ARG A 144 -10.61 -6.01 -1.23
CA ARG A 144 -11.54 -5.16 -2.00
C ARG A 144 -11.96 -5.88 -3.28
N THR A 145 -13.09 -5.49 -3.85
CA THR A 145 -13.66 -6.08 -5.08
C THR A 145 -12.72 -6.08 -6.29
N ASP A 146 -11.77 -5.16 -6.36
CA ASP A 146 -10.75 -5.06 -7.41
C ASP A 146 -9.46 -5.86 -7.10
N GLY A 147 -9.45 -6.62 -6.01
CA GLY A 147 -8.30 -7.41 -5.57
C GLY A 147 -7.30 -6.68 -4.69
N ALA A 148 -7.49 -5.39 -4.40
CA ALA A 148 -6.66 -4.70 -3.41
C ALA A 148 -6.79 -5.35 -2.03
N VAL A 149 -5.72 -5.36 -1.25
CA VAL A 149 -5.68 -6.00 0.06
C VAL A 149 -5.31 -4.98 1.13
N LEU A 150 -6.04 -5.02 2.25
CA LEU A 150 -5.71 -4.29 3.46
C LEU A 150 -5.30 -5.29 4.54
N ARG A 151 -4.23 -4.98 5.27
CA ARG A 151 -3.74 -5.77 6.40
C ARG A 151 -3.53 -4.87 7.61
N SER A 152 -4.15 -5.21 8.74
CA SER A 152 -3.77 -4.69 10.06
C SER A 152 -2.70 -5.60 10.67
N ARG A 153 -1.54 -5.04 11.02
CA ARG A 153 -0.47 -5.75 11.73
C ARG A 153 -0.46 -5.32 13.20
N GLY A 154 -1.00 -6.18 14.07
CA GLY A 154 -1.00 -5.97 15.52
C GLY A 154 -1.71 -4.68 15.94
N ASP A 155 -2.64 -4.20 15.10
CA ASP A 155 -3.32 -2.91 15.24
C ASP A 155 -2.37 -1.71 15.39
N ILE A 156 -1.13 -1.76 14.91
CA ILE A 156 -0.18 -0.63 14.93
C ILE A 156 0.02 -0.06 13.52
N VAL A 157 -0.03 -0.93 12.51
CA VAL A 157 0.25 -0.59 11.12
C VAL A 157 -0.87 -1.10 10.24
N ILE A 158 -1.44 -0.22 9.42
CA ILE A 158 -2.40 -0.57 8.38
C ILE A 158 -1.71 -0.49 7.03
N ARG A 159 -1.55 -1.62 6.35
CA ARG A 159 -0.96 -1.69 5.01
C ARG A 159 -2.05 -1.95 3.97
N LEU A 160 -2.09 -1.13 2.93
CA LEU A 160 -2.86 -1.37 1.72
C LEU A 160 -1.93 -1.71 0.56
N GLU A 161 -2.33 -2.64 -0.27
CA GLU A 161 -1.61 -3.03 -1.49
C GLU A 161 -2.56 -3.25 -2.65
N LEU A 162 -2.15 -2.81 -3.85
CA LEU A 162 -2.78 -3.18 -5.12
C LEU A 162 -2.19 -4.50 -5.62
N LEU A 163 -2.92 -5.17 -6.51
CA LEU A 163 -2.45 -6.40 -7.15
C LEU A 163 -1.09 -6.22 -7.85
N ALA A 164 -0.89 -5.06 -8.49
CA ALA A 164 0.36 -4.70 -9.17
C ALA A 164 1.61 -4.78 -8.25
N ALA A 165 1.47 -4.45 -6.95
CA ALA A 165 2.59 -4.57 -6.02
C ALA A 165 3.00 -6.05 -5.83
N ARG A 166 2.03 -6.95 -5.79
CA ARG A 166 2.25 -8.39 -5.61
C ARG A 166 2.82 -9.04 -6.86
N GLU A 167 2.30 -8.68 -8.03
CA GLU A 167 2.81 -9.16 -9.32
C GLU A 167 4.29 -8.79 -9.47
N TYR A 168 4.63 -7.53 -9.19
CA TYR A 168 6.00 -7.06 -9.21
C TYR A 168 6.92 -7.81 -8.21
N GLU A 169 6.46 -8.11 -6.98
CA GLU A 169 7.24 -8.91 -6.04
C GLU A 169 7.49 -10.34 -6.53
N GLN A 170 6.49 -10.96 -7.18
CA GLN A 170 6.62 -12.28 -7.75
C GLN A 170 7.63 -12.30 -8.90
N GLU A 171 7.56 -11.33 -9.81
CA GLU A 171 8.54 -11.16 -10.90
C GLU A 171 9.95 -10.95 -10.38
N LEU A 172 10.10 -10.10 -9.36
CA LEU A 172 11.39 -9.84 -8.73
C LEU A 172 11.97 -11.11 -8.08
N LYS A 173 11.12 -11.89 -7.39
CA LYS A 173 11.53 -13.17 -6.79
C LYS A 173 11.97 -14.17 -7.85
N LEU A 174 11.20 -14.34 -8.92
CA LEU A 174 11.55 -15.22 -10.04
C LEU A 174 12.88 -14.82 -10.69
N THR A 175 13.07 -13.52 -10.90
CA THR A 175 14.32 -12.97 -11.47
C THR A 175 15.52 -13.25 -10.56
N LYS A 176 15.36 -13.09 -9.25
CA LYS A 176 16.41 -13.38 -8.26
C LYS A 176 16.72 -14.86 -8.20
N GLU A 177 15.72 -15.73 -8.20
CA GLU A 177 15.91 -17.18 -8.21
C GLU A 177 16.62 -17.65 -9.48
N GLN A 178 16.26 -17.10 -10.64
CA GLN A 178 16.94 -17.39 -11.91
C GLN A 178 18.42 -16.96 -11.85
N LYS A 179 18.71 -15.73 -11.39
CA LYS A 179 20.08 -15.24 -11.22
C LYS A 179 20.88 -16.10 -10.22
N ALA A 180 20.27 -16.45 -9.10
CA ALA A 180 20.90 -17.31 -8.10
C ALA A 180 21.27 -18.67 -8.69
N ARG A 181 20.34 -19.32 -9.42
CA ARG A 181 20.58 -20.59 -10.11
C ARG A 181 21.69 -20.48 -11.16
N ALA A 182 21.70 -19.40 -11.95
CA ALA A 182 22.75 -19.17 -12.95
C ALA A 182 24.13 -18.91 -12.33
N SER A 183 24.18 -18.44 -11.08
CA SER A 183 25.43 -18.20 -10.34
C SER A 183 25.97 -19.41 -9.59
N VAL A 184 25.23 -20.53 -9.54
CA VAL A 184 25.69 -21.76 -8.90
C VAL A 184 26.83 -22.36 -9.74
N PRO A 185 28.05 -22.53 -9.19
CA PRO A 185 29.14 -23.21 -9.89
C PRO A 185 28.73 -24.64 -10.26
N GLN A 186 29.07 -25.08 -11.47
CA GLN A 186 28.97 -26.49 -11.83
C GLN A 186 30.19 -27.21 -11.28
N PHE A 187 29.96 -28.10 -10.30
CA PHE A 187 30.97 -29.02 -9.76
C PHE A 187 30.82 -30.40 -10.42
#